data_AF-A0A7V9S8Z8-F1
#
_entry.id   AF-A0A7V9S8Z8-F1
#
_cell.length_a   1.000
_cell.length_b   1.000
_cell.length_c   1.000
_cell.angle_alpha   90.00
_cell.angle_beta   90.00
_cell.angle_gamma   90.00
#
_symmetry.space_group_name_H-M   'P 1'
#
loop_
_entity.id
_entity.type
_entity.pdbx_description
1 polymer ?
#
loop_
_entity_poly.entity_id
_entity_poly.type
_entity_poly.pdbx_seq_one_letter_code
_entity_poly.pdbx_strand_id
1 'polypeptide(L)'
;MRQKGFTLVELMVVVTIIGVLAAIGIPRVFSYIRTSSTAEVSQDAANITGAVSGYAQSQLQTATVTAAQVTAKNASPDLSLTNEISTIIPQIQLPKDAHFNYAISAIVATAGPSTGDVVYCILATGRANAAVVGGQVLYSSAATTVAGWDGHVNRTAFVNGLNTLTGVAAGGYCKADGTAQATFS
;
A
#
# COMPACT_ATOMS: atom_id res chain seq x y z
N MET A 1 56.62 25.36 -0.44
CA MET A 1 55.18 25.59 -0.23
C MET A 1 54.79 24.89 1.07
N ARG A 2 54.33 25.63 2.10
CA ARG A 2 53.90 25.03 3.37
C ARG A 2 52.48 24.47 3.21
N GLN A 3 52.34 23.16 3.12
CA GLN A 3 51.03 22.50 3.26
C GLN A 3 50.60 22.64 4.72
N LYS A 4 49.58 23.45 4.99
CA LYS A 4 48.82 23.40 6.25
C LYS A 4 48.04 22.07 6.23
N GLY A 5 48.57 21.06 6.90
CA GLY A 5 47.83 19.81 7.15
C GLY A 5 46.70 20.07 8.13
N PHE A 6 45.55 19.43 7.89
CA PHE A 6 44.43 19.37 8.83
C PHE A 6 44.91 18.87 10.19
N THR A 7 44.45 19.49 11.28
CA THR A 7 44.80 19.02 12.63
C THR A 7 43.95 17.79 13.00
N LEU A 8 44.52 16.85 13.77
CA LEU A 8 43.78 15.68 14.27
C LEU A 8 42.54 16.10 15.09
N VAL A 9 42.61 17.24 15.76
CA VAL A 9 41.51 17.80 16.57
C VAL A 9 40.36 18.28 15.68
N GLU A 10 40.65 18.96 14.56
CA GLU A 10 39.61 19.34 13.58
C GLU A 10 38.87 18.11 13.06
N LEU A 11 39.59 17.03 12.77
CA LEU A 11 38.98 15.81 12.26
C LEU A 11 38.12 15.11 13.32
N MET A 12 38.55 15.08 14.59
CA MET A 12 37.78 14.49 15.69
C MET A 12 36.45 15.21 15.95
N VAL A 13 36.44 16.54 15.91
CA VAL A 13 35.20 17.32 16.12
C VAL A 13 34.24 17.10 14.95
N VAL A 14 34.74 17.08 13.71
CA VAL A 14 33.92 16.84 12.52
C VAL A 14 33.26 15.45 12.57
N VAL A 15 34.01 14.40 12.90
CA VAL A 15 33.44 13.04 13.01
C VAL A 15 32.38 12.97 14.10
N THR A 16 32.57 13.68 15.23
CA THR A 16 31.58 13.73 16.32
C THR A 16 30.30 14.43 15.88
N ILE A 17 30.41 15.58 15.21
CA ILE A 17 29.25 16.32 14.69
C ILE A 17 28.51 15.48 13.64
N ILE A 18 29.21 14.84 12.70
CA ILE A 18 28.62 13.94 11.71
C ILE A 18 27.93 12.75 12.41
N GLY A 19 28.52 12.19 13.47
CA GLY A 19 27.93 11.10 14.25
C GLY A 19 26.58 11.46 14.87
N VAL A 20 26.46 12.64 15.48
CA VAL A 20 25.19 13.12 16.05
C VAL A 20 24.15 13.39 14.96
N LEU A 21 24.55 14.03 13.86
CA LEU A 21 23.65 14.32 12.75
C LEU A 21 23.16 13.03 12.06
N ALA A 22 24.04 12.05 11.89
CA ALA A 22 23.71 10.76 11.30
C ALA A 22 22.69 9.99 12.16
N ALA A 23 22.87 9.98 13.49
CA ALA A 23 21.97 9.28 14.42
C ALA A 23 20.50 9.78 14.31
N ILE A 24 20.29 11.09 14.11
CA ILE A 24 18.95 11.68 13.98
C ILE A 24 18.46 11.63 12.52
N GLY A 25 19.35 11.82 11.55
CA GLY A 25 19.01 11.96 10.14
C GLY A 25 18.68 10.64 9.43
N ILE A 26 19.47 9.60 9.68
CA ILE A 26 19.32 8.28 9.03
C ILE A 26 17.91 7.68 9.21
N PRO A 27 17.34 7.58 10.43
CA PRO A 27 16.01 6.97 10.59
C PRO A 27 14.91 7.74 9.83
N ARG A 28 15.00 9.08 9.75
CA ARG A 28 14.01 9.91 9.04
C ARG A 28 14.06 9.68 7.53
N VAL A 29 15.26 9.57 6.95
CA VAL A 29 15.43 9.33 5.50
C VAL A 29 14.78 8.00 5.09
N PHE A 30 14.92 6.93 5.89
CA PHE A 30 14.28 5.65 5.58
C PHE A 30 12.75 5.71 5.62
N SER A 31 12.15 6.44 6.58
CA SER A 31 10.70 6.64 6.62
C SER A 31 10.17 7.45 5.42
N TYR A 32 10.96 8.42 4.93
CA TYR A 32 10.60 9.23 3.78
C TYR A 32 10.60 8.42 2.48
N ILE A 33 11.66 7.63 2.25
CA ILE A 33 11.75 6.74 1.08
C ILE A 33 10.59 5.74 1.07
N ARG A 34 10.27 5.16 2.24
CA ARG A 34 9.11 4.28 2.40
C ARG A 34 7.80 5.00 2.09
N THR A 35 7.62 6.22 2.56
CA THR A 35 6.38 6.96 2.27
C THR A 35 6.25 7.24 0.77
N SER A 36 7.34 7.58 0.08
CA SER A 36 7.31 7.84 -1.37
C SER A 36 6.89 6.62 -2.20
N SER A 37 7.30 5.40 -1.82
CA SER A 37 6.89 4.19 -2.54
C SER A 37 5.39 3.93 -2.39
N THR A 38 4.79 4.30 -1.26
CA THR A 38 3.36 4.06 -1.01
C THR A 38 2.40 5.00 -1.75
N ALA A 39 2.90 5.94 -2.57
CA ALA A 39 2.08 6.75 -3.44
C ALA A 39 1.51 5.95 -4.64
N GLU A 40 2.26 4.95 -5.12
CA GLU A 40 1.79 4.09 -6.22
C GLU A 40 0.62 3.20 -5.80
N VAL A 41 0.58 2.79 -4.51
CA VAL A 41 -0.48 1.93 -3.94
C VAL A 41 -1.87 2.53 -4.17
N SER A 42 -2.05 3.83 -3.92
CA SER A 42 -3.34 4.49 -4.17
C SER A 42 -3.72 4.51 -5.65
N GLN A 43 -2.75 4.73 -6.53
CA GLN A 43 -2.99 4.83 -7.97
C GLN A 43 -3.33 3.46 -8.57
N ASP A 44 -2.58 2.44 -8.20
CA ASP A 44 -2.77 1.06 -8.66
C ASP A 44 -4.07 0.48 -8.11
N ALA A 45 -4.38 0.70 -6.83
CA ALA A 45 -5.63 0.25 -6.24
C ALA A 45 -6.86 0.94 -6.87
N ALA A 46 -6.76 2.25 -7.18
CA ALA A 46 -7.80 2.95 -7.92
C ALA A 46 -7.96 2.41 -9.35
N ASN A 47 -6.87 2.07 -10.03
CA ASN A 47 -6.91 1.44 -11.35
C ASN A 47 -7.56 0.05 -11.30
N ILE A 48 -7.17 -0.78 -10.33
CA ILE A 48 -7.75 -2.12 -10.12
C ILE A 48 -9.27 -2.00 -9.89
N THR A 49 -9.70 -1.16 -8.95
CA THR A 49 -11.13 -1.00 -8.63
C THR A 49 -11.93 -0.39 -9.79
N GLY A 50 -11.34 0.57 -10.51
CA GLY A 50 -11.92 1.14 -11.73
C GLY A 50 -12.11 0.10 -12.83
N ALA A 51 -11.09 -0.73 -13.10
CA ALA A 51 -11.17 -1.79 -14.08
C ALA A 51 -12.20 -2.88 -13.70
N VAL A 52 -12.31 -3.23 -12.42
CA VAL A 52 -13.37 -4.13 -11.93
C VAL A 52 -14.75 -3.52 -12.16
N SER A 53 -14.93 -2.23 -11.87
CA SER A 53 -16.22 -1.55 -12.10
C SER A 53 -16.61 -1.53 -13.58
N GLY A 54 -15.66 -1.27 -14.49
CA GLY A 54 -15.89 -1.28 -15.93
C GLY A 54 -16.21 -2.69 -16.45
N TYR A 55 -15.52 -3.71 -15.94
CA TYR A 55 -15.80 -5.11 -16.25
C TYR A 55 -17.22 -5.50 -15.81
N ALA A 56 -17.59 -5.19 -14.57
CA ALA A 56 -18.92 -5.48 -14.03
C ALA A 56 -20.03 -4.84 -14.86
N GLN A 57 -19.85 -3.57 -15.27
CA GLN A 57 -20.80 -2.87 -16.15
C GLN A 57 -20.88 -3.52 -17.53
N SER A 58 -19.74 -3.86 -18.15
CA SER A 58 -19.72 -4.47 -19.49
C SER A 58 -20.39 -5.84 -19.54
N GLN A 59 -20.36 -6.58 -18.42
CA GLN A 59 -20.93 -7.91 -18.27
C GLN A 59 -22.31 -7.90 -17.58
N LEU A 60 -22.88 -6.72 -17.29
CA LEU A 60 -24.16 -6.55 -16.59
C LEU A 60 -24.23 -7.33 -15.27
N GLN A 61 -23.13 -7.36 -14.52
CA GLN A 61 -23.06 -8.07 -13.25
C GLN A 61 -23.72 -7.28 -12.13
N THR A 62 -24.28 -8.03 -11.18
CA THR A 62 -24.71 -7.48 -9.89
C THR A 62 -23.53 -7.33 -8.94
N ALA A 63 -23.65 -6.44 -7.95
CA ALA A 63 -22.61 -6.23 -6.95
C ALA A 63 -22.21 -7.55 -6.24
N THR A 64 -23.18 -8.42 -5.95
CA THR A 64 -22.93 -9.72 -5.33
C THR A 64 -22.04 -10.63 -6.19
N VAL A 65 -22.30 -10.70 -7.49
CA VAL A 65 -21.51 -11.53 -8.42
C VAL A 65 -20.11 -10.95 -8.57
N THR A 66 -20.00 -9.64 -8.77
CA THR A 66 -18.69 -8.98 -8.92
C THR A 66 -17.83 -9.16 -7.67
N ALA A 67 -18.37 -8.91 -6.47
CA ALA A 67 -17.65 -9.11 -5.22
C ALA A 67 -17.14 -10.55 -5.08
N ALA A 68 -17.97 -11.55 -5.39
CA ALA A 68 -17.60 -12.96 -5.31
C ALA A 68 -16.50 -13.36 -6.33
N GLN A 69 -16.48 -12.75 -7.51
CA GLN A 69 -15.49 -13.05 -8.54
C GLN A 69 -14.09 -12.46 -8.24
N VAL A 70 -14.05 -11.27 -7.64
CA VAL A 70 -12.80 -10.51 -7.44
C VAL A 70 -12.22 -10.64 -6.04
N THR A 71 -13.02 -11.04 -5.06
CA THR A 71 -12.51 -11.28 -3.70
C THR A 71 -11.50 -12.44 -3.70
N ALA A 72 -10.47 -12.33 -2.87
CA ALA A 72 -9.33 -13.22 -2.81
C ALA A 72 -8.53 -13.38 -4.12
N LYS A 73 -8.69 -12.45 -5.07
CA LYS A 73 -7.82 -12.36 -6.24
C LYS A 73 -6.59 -11.53 -5.92
N ASN A 74 -5.50 -11.83 -6.62
CA ASN A 74 -4.28 -11.06 -6.56
C ASN A 74 -4.10 -10.22 -7.81
N ALA A 75 -3.33 -9.14 -7.72
CA ALA A 75 -2.77 -8.44 -8.86
C ALA A 75 -1.28 -8.25 -8.59
N SER A 76 -0.44 -8.89 -9.41
CA SER A 76 1.02 -8.70 -9.37
C SER A 76 1.55 -8.20 -10.72
N PRO A 77 2.61 -7.37 -10.74
CA PRO A 77 3.22 -6.91 -11.98
C PRO A 77 3.84 -8.00 -12.85
N ASP A 78 4.25 -9.11 -12.24
CA ASP A 78 4.89 -10.24 -12.91
C ASP A 78 3.94 -11.43 -13.11
N LEU A 79 2.67 -11.31 -12.72
CA LEU A 79 1.66 -12.37 -12.78
C LEU A 79 2.14 -13.67 -12.10
N SER A 80 2.96 -13.53 -11.05
CA SER A 80 3.62 -14.66 -10.39
C SER A 80 2.82 -15.28 -9.25
N LEU A 81 1.73 -14.63 -8.81
CA LEU A 81 0.91 -15.14 -7.71
C LEU A 81 -0.17 -16.09 -8.23
N THR A 82 -0.74 -16.85 -7.30
CA THR A 82 -1.94 -17.64 -7.59
C THR A 82 -3.17 -16.74 -7.66
N ASN A 83 -4.22 -17.16 -8.38
CA ASN A 83 -5.49 -16.44 -8.45
C ASN A 83 -5.37 -14.98 -8.93
N GLU A 84 -4.53 -14.73 -9.93
CA GLU A 84 -4.42 -13.40 -10.55
C GLU A 84 -5.75 -12.93 -11.15
N ILE A 85 -6.07 -11.66 -10.94
CA ILE A 85 -7.27 -11.01 -11.46
C ILE A 85 -7.26 -10.91 -12.99
N SER A 86 -6.08 -10.96 -13.61
CA SER A 86 -5.91 -10.99 -15.07
C SER A 86 -6.58 -12.20 -15.74
N THR A 87 -6.88 -13.27 -14.99
CA THR A 87 -7.67 -14.42 -15.46
C THR A 87 -9.14 -14.08 -15.73
N ILE A 88 -9.65 -13.02 -15.09
CA ILE A 88 -11.02 -12.52 -15.26
C ILE A 88 -11.01 -11.22 -16.08
N ILE A 89 -10.03 -10.36 -15.80
CA ILE A 89 -9.92 -8.99 -16.32
C ILE A 89 -8.51 -8.82 -16.91
N PRO A 90 -8.24 -9.31 -18.14
CA PRO A 90 -6.88 -9.37 -18.71
C PRO A 90 -6.20 -8.02 -18.89
N GLN A 91 -6.98 -6.94 -19.04
CA GLN A 91 -6.47 -5.58 -19.18
C GLN A 91 -5.87 -4.99 -17.89
N ILE A 92 -6.07 -5.63 -16.73
CA ILE A 92 -5.37 -5.23 -15.50
C ILE A 92 -3.94 -5.78 -15.60
N GLN A 93 -3.02 -4.91 -16.02
CA GLN A 93 -1.59 -5.14 -15.94
C GLN A 93 -0.94 -3.95 -15.24
N LEU A 94 -0.28 -4.24 -14.12
CA LEU A 94 0.49 -3.25 -13.38
C LEU A 94 1.84 -3.03 -14.09
N PRO A 95 2.46 -1.84 -13.93
CA PRO A 95 3.81 -1.60 -14.45
C PRO A 95 4.78 -2.64 -13.89
N LYS A 96 5.60 -3.26 -14.75
CA LYS A 96 6.54 -4.34 -14.37
C LYS A 96 7.45 -3.97 -13.19
N ASP A 97 7.80 -2.70 -13.10
CA ASP A 97 8.70 -2.12 -12.10
C ASP A 97 7.97 -1.65 -10.83
N ALA A 98 6.67 -1.86 -10.70
CA ALA A 98 5.91 -1.50 -9.50
C ALA A 98 6.41 -2.27 -8.27
N HIS A 99 6.39 -1.64 -7.09
CA HIS A 99 7.04 -2.18 -5.89
C HIS A 99 6.12 -3.06 -5.05
N PHE A 100 4.82 -3.12 -5.33
CA PHE A 100 3.85 -3.88 -4.53
C PHE A 100 3.11 -4.95 -5.35
N ASN A 101 2.78 -6.03 -4.65
CA ASN A 101 1.74 -6.99 -5.04
C ASN A 101 0.46 -6.66 -4.27
N TYR A 102 -0.70 -6.90 -4.87
CA TYR A 102 -1.98 -6.54 -4.28
C TYR A 102 -2.84 -7.78 -4.06
N ALA A 103 -3.38 -7.94 -2.86
CA ALA A 103 -4.44 -8.91 -2.56
C ALA A 103 -5.76 -8.16 -2.39
N ILE A 104 -6.78 -8.59 -3.14
CA ILE A 104 -8.06 -7.90 -3.25
C ILE A 104 -9.09 -8.61 -2.37
N SER A 105 -9.64 -7.90 -1.39
CA SER A 105 -10.82 -8.31 -0.65
C SER A 105 -12.00 -7.44 -1.08
N ALA A 106 -13.11 -8.06 -1.42
CA ALA A 106 -14.31 -7.36 -1.86
C ALA A 106 -15.56 -7.93 -1.17
N ILE A 107 -16.49 -7.05 -0.86
CA ILE A 107 -17.81 -7.39 -0.30
C ILE A 107 -18.84 -6.36 -0.77
N VAL A 108 -20.12 -6.70 -0.70
CA VAL A 108 -21.20 -5.72 -0.89
C VAL A 108 -21.41 -4.98 0.43
N ALA A 109 -21.39 -3.65 0.39
CA ALA A 109 -21.64 -2.85 1.58
C ALA A 109 -23.11 -2.93 2.01
N THR A 110 -23.32 -3.12 3.30
CA THR A 110 -24.66 -3.17 3.93
C THR A 110 -24.97 -1.91 4.74
N ALA A 111 -23.96 -1.06 4.98
CA ALA A 111 -24.13 0.20 5.68
C ALA A 111 -23.06 1.22 5.27
N GLY A 112 -23.39 2.50 5.42
CA GLY A 112 -22.51 3.62 5.09
C GLY A 112 -22.72 4.20 3.69
N PRO A 113 -21.79 5.03 3.21
CA PRO A 113 -21.98 5.85 2.01
C PRO A 113 -22.10 5.06 0.71
N SER A 114 -21.61 3.82 0.65
CA SER A 114 -21.62 2.97 -0.54
C SER A 114 -22.58 1.77 -0.41
N THR A 115 -23.63 1.89 0.41
CA THR A 115 -24.57 0.79 0.66
C THR A 115 -25.17 0.25 -0.64
N GLY A 116 -25.06 -1.06 -0.87
CA GLY A 116 -25.50 -1.74 -2.09
C GLY A 116 -24.43 -1.89 -3.17
N ASP A 117 -23.34 -1.14 -3.08
CA ASP A 117 -22.21 -1.23 -4.01
C ASP A 117 -21.14 -2.22 -3.55
N VAL A 118 -20.27 -2.63 -4.48
CA VAL A 118 -19.07 -3.39 -4.16
C VAL A 118 -18.04 -2.45 -3.54
N VAL A 119 -17.59 -2.79 -2.34
CA VAL A 119 -16.54 -2.09 -1.62
C VAL A 119 -15.33 -2.99 -1.45
N TYR A 120 -14.16 -2.36 -1.38
CA TYR A 120 -12.88 -3.06 -1.44
C TYR A 120 -12.01 -2.73 -0.24
N CYS A 121 -11.30 -3.76 0.22
CA CYS A 121 -10.08 -3.61 0.97
C CYS A 121 -8.95 -4.28 0.20
N ILE A 122 -7.96 -3.50 -0.21
CA ILE A 122 -6.81 -3.99 -0.97
C ILE A 122 -5.58 -3.93 -0.07
N LEU A 123 -4.95 -5.09 0.12
CA LEU A 123 -3.69 -5.22 0.84
C LEU A 123 -2.54 -5.20 -0.15
N ALA A 124 -1.74 -4.13 -0.12
CA ALA A 124 -0.51 -4.03 -0.88
C ALA A 124 0.65 -4.58 -0.03
N THR A 125 1.42 -5.52 -0.59
CA THR A 125 2.60 -6.11 0.05
C THR A 125 3.83 -5.85 -0.80
N GLY A 126 4.87 -5.32 -0.18
CA GLY A 126 6.12 -5.02 -0.85
C GLY A 126 6.77 -6.24 -1.50
N ARG A 127 7.30 -6.07 -2.70
CA ARG A 127 7.95 -7.10 -3.50
C ARG A 127 9.45 -7.17 -3.18
N ALA A 128 9.94 -8.39 -2.96
CA ALA A 128 11.37 -8.66 -2.78
C ALA A 128 12.21 -8.22 -4.00
N ASN A 129 11.66 -8.40 -5.21
CA ASN A 129 12.32 -8.04 -6.48
C ASN A 129 12.44 -6.51 -6.68
N ALA A 130 11.72 -5.70 -5.92
CA ALA A 130 11.71 -4.24 -6.01
C ALA A 130 12.39 -3.56 -4.81
N ALA A 131 13.22 -4.30 -4.05
CA ALA A 131 13.90 -3.83 -2.84
C ALA A 131 12.96 -3.32 -1.71
N VAL A 132 11.68 -3.66 -1.76
CA VAL A 132 10.68 -3.37 -0.71
C VAL A 132 10.21 -4.68 -0.12
N VAL A 133 10.95 -5.27 0.80
CA VAL A 133 10.61 -6.62 1.33
C VAL A 133 9.52 -6.53 2.39
N GLY A 134 8.39 -7.20 2.18
CA GLY A 134 7.49 -7.67 3.24
C GLY A 134 6.64 -6.61 3.95
N GLY A 135 6.82 -5.31 3.68
CA GLY A 135 5.99 -4.25 4.26
C GLY A 135 4.57 -4.22 3.67
N GLN A 136 3.57 -3.89 4.51
CA GLN A 136 2.16 -3.92 4.14
C GLN A 136 1.48 -2.55 4.24
N VAL A 137 0.62 -2.25 3.27
CA VAL A 137 -0.19 -1.03 3.18
C VAL A 137 -1.63 -1.41 2.86
N LEU A 138 -2.60 -0.77 3.51
CA LEU A 138 -4.02 -0.97 3.22
C LEU A 138 -4.56 0.14 2.33
N TYR A 139 -5.47 -0.22 1.44
CA TYR A 139 -6.31 0.69 0.68
C TYR A 139 -7.78 0.34 0.87
N SER A 140 -8.61 1.32 1.21
CA SER A 140 -10.06 1.18 1.23
C SER A 140 -10.68 1.89 0.03
N SER A 141 -11.75 1.32 -0.54
CA SER A 141 -12.48 1.94 -1.65
C SER A 141 -13.24 3.21 -1.29
N ALA A 142 -13.39 3.53 -0.01
CA ALA A 142 -13.98 4.77 0.46
C ALA A 142 -13.02 5.47 1.42
N ALA A 143 -12.83 6.77 1.23
CA ALA A 143 -12.00 7.59 2.10
C ALA A 143 -12.54 7.57 3.53
N THR A 144 -11.63 7.51 4.51
CA THR A 144 -11.95 7.57 5.93
C THR A 144 -11.08 8.59 6.63
N THR A 145 -11.56 9.08 7.77
CA THR A 145 -10.85 10.03 8.64
C THR A 145 -10.34 9.37 9.92
N VAL A 146 -10.43 8.04 10.02
CA VAL A 146 -9.90 7.29 11.18
C VAL A 146 -8.39 7.53 11.30
N ALA A 147 -7.91 7.69 12.54
CA ALA A 147 -6.48 7.91 12.80
C ALA A 147 -5.60 6.82 12.18
N GLY A 148 -4.52 7.24 11.50
CA GLY A 148 -3.62 6.36 10.75
C GLY A 148 -4.00 6.18 9.27
N TRP A 149 -5.19 6.62 8.87
CA TRP A 149 -5.61 6.68 7.48
C TRP A 149 -5.35 8.07 6.88
N ASP A 150 -4.82 8.06 5.66
CA ASP A 150 -4.62 9.21 4.80
C ASP A 150 -5.61 9.10 3.64
N GLY A 151 -6.86 9.46 3.93
CA GLY A 151 -8.00 9.26 3.03
C GLY A 151 -8.27 7.77 2.78
N HIS A 152 -7.76 7.25 1.66
CA HIS A 152 -7.99 5.86 1.25
C HIS A 152 -6.91 4.90 1.75
N VAL A 153 -5.77 5.38 2.24
CA VAL A 153 -4.58 4.53 2.47
C VAL A 153 -4.16 4.54 3.94
N ASN A 154 -3.88 3.36 4.49
CA ASN A 154 -3.17 3.23 5.77
C ASN A 154 -1.77 2.67 5.55
N ARG A 155 -0.76 3.52 5.79
CA ARG A 155 0.66 3.22 5.61
C ARG A 155 1.42 3.10 6.94
N THR A 156 0.73 3.08 8.07
CA THR A 156 1.32 3.16 9.40
C THR A 156 2.31 2.02 9.67
N ALA A 157 1.91 0.78 9.40
CA ALA A 157 2.79 -0.38 9.55
C ALA A 157 4.04 -0.27 8.66
N PHE A 158 3.84 0.08 7.39
CA PHE A 158 4.91 0.19 6.40
C PHE A 158 5.97 1.23 6.76
N VAL A 159 5.54 2.43 7.14
CA VAL A 159 6.43 3.55 7.52
C VAL A 159 7.21 3.22 8.79
N ASN A 160 6.61 2.47 9.71
CA ASN A 160 7.26 1.99 10.93
C ASN A 160 8.15 0.76 10.71
N GLY A 161 8.34 0.31 9.47
CA GLY A 161 9.21 -0.83 9.15
C GLY A 161 8.64 -2.19 9.54
N LEU A 162 7.33 -2.29 9.77
CA LEU A 162 6.66 -3.53 10.13
C LEU A 162 6.29 -4.33 8.87
N ASN A 163 6.43 -5.65 8.96
CA ASN A 163 6.09 -6.58 7.87
C ASN A 163 4.65 -7.13 7.99
N THR A 164 3.94 -6.73 9.04
CA THR A 164 2.55 -7.10 9.31
C THR A 164 1.76 -5.85 9.63
N LEU A 165 0.42 -5.92 9.52
CA LEU A 165 -0.51 -4.84 9.88
C LEU A 165 -0.60 -4.56 11.41
N THR A 166 0.48 -4.80 12.15
CA THR A 166 0.51 -4.55 13.59
C THR A 166 0.33 -3.05 13.86
N GLY A 167 -0.63 -2.70 14.73
CA GLY A 167 -0.94 -1.32 15.07
C GLY A 167 -1.76 -0.55 14.01
N VAL A 168 -2.26 -1.23 12.98
CA VAL A 168 -3.17 -0.65 11.98
C VAL A 168 -4.60 -0.71 12.51
N ALA A 169 -5.34 0.39 12.41
CA ALA A 169 -6.76 0.44 12.74
C ALA A 169 -7.63 0.16 11.51
N ALA A 170 -8.82 -0.43 11.72
CA ALA A 170 -9.85 -0.51 10.69
C ALA A 170 -10.27 0.91 10.26
N GLY A 171 -10.64 1.07 8.99
CA GLY A 171 -11.04 2.36 8.43
C GLY A 171 -11.73 2.19 7.08
N GLY A 172 -12.74 3.01 6.82
CA GLY A 172 -13.60 2.88 5.64
C GLY A 172 -14.24 1.50 5.60
N TYR A 173 -14.09 0.81 4.47
CA TYR A 173 -14.53 -0.57 4.29
C TYR A 173 -13.40 -1.60 4.49
N CYS A 174 -12.31 -1.22 5.16
CA CYS A 174 -11.18 -2.11 5.50
C CYS A 174 -11.11 -2.44 6.98
N LYS A 175 -10.98 -3.72 7.31
CA LYS A 175 -10.55 -4.16 8.64
C LYS A 175 -9.03 -4.04 8.80
N ALA A 176 -8.58 -4.06 10.05
CA ALA A 176 -7.16 -4.02 10.41
C ALA A 176 -6.34 -5.22 9.89
N ASP A 177 -6.99 -6.32 9.50
CA ASP A 177 -6.36 -7.52 8.93
C ASP A 177 -6.25 -7.49 7.39
N GLY A 178 -6.71 -6.41 6.75
CA GLY A 178 -6.71 -6.26 5.29
C GLY A 178 -7.91 -6.92 4.58
N THR A 179 -8.89 -7.42 5.32
CA THR A 179 -10.15 -7.91 4.74
C THR A 179 -11.20 -6.80 4.63
N ALA A 180 -12.08 -6.91 3.63
CA ALA A 180 -13.18 -5.98 3.47
C ALA A 180 -14.27 -6.21 4.54
N GLN A 181 -14.94 -5.13 4.94
CA GLN A 181 -16.11 -5.16 5.83
C GLN A 181 -17.31 -4.51 5.16
N ALA A 182 -18.51 -4.99 5.49
CA ALA A 182 -19.75 -4.49 4.88
C ALA A 182 -20.23 -3.16 5.50
N THR A 183 -19.67 -2.76 6.64
CA THR A 183 -20.02 -1.54 7.37
C THR A 183 -18.85 -0.56 7.31
N PHE A 184 -19.16 0.73 7.11
CA PHE A 184 -18.18 1.80 7.06
C PHE A 184 -17.70 2.19 8.47
N SER A 185 -16.39 2.38 8.65
CA SER A 185 -15.73 2.81 9.88
C SER A 185 -14.96 4.12 9.75
#